data_AF-A0A735J3C9-F1
#
_entry.id   AF-A0A735J3C9-F1
#
_cell.length_a   1.000
_cell.length_b   1.000
_cell.length_c   1.000
_cell.angle_alpha   90.00
_cell.angle_beta   90.00
_cell.angle_gamma   90.00
#
_symmetry.space_group_name_H-M   'P 1'
#
loop_
_entity.id
_entity.type
_entity.pdbx_description
1 polymer ?
#
loop_
_entity_poly.entity_id
_entity_poly.type
_entity_poly.pdbx_seq_one_letter_code
_entity_poly.pdbx_strand_id
1 'polypeptide(L)'
;MSQKRLKSRHHLTAGAWNMRVLKIECPECGSKAVIRKTNRKHRQIADIYCACSDVECGHTFVMNLTFSHTLSPSAKTGDAMVQKILNALSPDQRQMALDLLKATPAA
;
A
#
# COMPACT_ATOMS: atom_id res chain seq x y z
N MET A 1 9.70 -24.40 -39.44
CA MET A 1 8.65 -23.62 -38.73
C MET A 1 9.33 -22.73 -37.70
N SER A 2 9.20 -21.41 -37.87
CA SER A 2 9.94 -20.39 -37.11
C SER A 2 9.45 -20.31 -35.65
N GLN A 3 10.36 -20.55 -34.70
CA GLN A 3 10.12 -20.32 -33.28
C GLN A 3 9.94 -18.82 -33.03
N LYS A 4 8.70 -18.37 -32.82
CA LYS A 4 8.44 -17.02 -32.32
C LYS A 4 8.85 -16.94 -30.85
N ARG A 5 10.14 -16.66 -30.59
CA ARG A 5 10.60 -16.17 -29.28
C ARG A 5 10.03 -14.77 -29.06
N LEU A 6 8.96 -14.66 -28.29
CA LEU A 6 8.59 -13.40 -27.65
C LEU A 6 9.64 -13.11 -26.57
N LYS A 7 10.71 -12.41 -26.96
CA LYS A 7 11.63 -11.76 -26.02
C LYS A 7 10.91 -10.54 -25.43
N SER A 8 10.09 -10.71 -24.40
CA SER A 8 9.81 -9.59 -23.49
C SER A 8 10.87 -9.61 -22.38
N ARG A 9 12.09 -9.16 -22.72
CA ARG A 9 13.04 -8.71 -21.70
C ARG A 9 12.46 -7.43 -21.10
N HIS A 10 11.59 -7.57 -20.09
CA HIS A 10 11.34 -6.46 -19.19
C HIS A 10 12.65 -6.15 -18.49
N HIS A 11 13.21 -4.97 -18.73
CA HIS A 11 14.32 -4.44 -17.94
C HIS A 11 13.83 -4.20 -16.51
N LEU A 12 13.83 -5.26 -15.70
CA LEU A 12 13.53 -5.18 -14.28
C LEU A 12 14.74 -4.55 -13.60
N THR A 13 14.63 -3.28 -13.24
CA THR A 13 15.56 -2.62 -12.31
C THR A 13 15.63 -3.43 -11.01
N ALA A 14 16.78 -3.42 -10.34
CA ALA A 14 17.04 -4.28 -9.16
C ALA A 14 15.98 -4.16 -8.04
N GLY A 15 15.27 -3.03 -7.94
CA GLY A 15 14.17 -2.82 -6.99
C GLY A 15 12.88 -3.59 -7.29
N ALA A 16 12.70 -4.15 -8.50
CA ALA A 16 11.50 -4.85 -8.91
C ALA A 16 11.47 -6.35 -8.53
N TRP A 17 12.61 -6.94 -8.18
CA TRP A 17 12.74 -8.38 -7.94
C TRP A 17 12.11 -8.84 -6.61
N ASN A 18 11.91 -7.93 -5.65
CA ASN A 18 11.39 -8.25 -4.31
C ASN A 18 10.03 -7.58 -4.02
N MET A 19 9.20 -7.38 -5.04
CA MET A 19 7.88 -6.78 -4.85
C MET A 19 6.95 -7.78 -4.14
N ARG A 20 6.59 -7.48 -2.90
CA ARG A 20 5.52 -8.20 -2.19
C ARG A 20 4.17 -7.79 -2.76
N VAL A 21 3.48 -8.76 -3.35
CA VAL A 21 2.10 -8.62 -3.83
C VAL A 21 1.16 -9.23 -2.80
N LEU A 22 -0.01 -8.62 -2.59
CA LEU A 22 -1.06 -9.19 -1.75
C LEU A 22 -1.44 -10.58 -2.29
N LYS A 23 -1.30 -11.61 -1.45
CA LYS A 23 -1.73 -12.98 -1.75
C LYS A 23 -2.98 -13.26 -0.93
N ILE A 24 -4.01 -13.77 -1.59
CA ILE A 24 -5.24 -14.21 -0.95
C ILE A 24 -5.19 -15.73 -0.85
N GLU A 25 -5.61 -16.26 0.28
CA GLU A 25 -5.71 -17.69 0.54
C GLU A 25 -7.19 -18.09 0.50
N CYS A 26 -7.46 -19.25 -0.06
CA CYS A 26 -8.79 -19.83 -0.09
C CYS A 26 -9.19 -20.26 1.32
N PRO A 27 -10.36 -19.85 1.84
CA PRO A 27 -10.79 -20.23 3.19
C PRO A 27 -11.06 -21.73 3.34
N GLU A 28 -11.36 -22.43 2.23
CA GLU A 28 -11.72 -23.85 2.26
C GLU A 28 -10.51 -24.79 2.23
N CYS A 29 -9.50 -24.50 1.39
CA CYS A 29 -8.36 -25.40 1.17
C CYS A 29 -6.98 -24.79 1.46
N GLY A 30 -6.91 -23.49 1.80
CA GLY A 30 -5.65 -22.78 2.02
C GLY A 30 -4.80 -22.52 0.77
N SER A 31 -5.17 -23.08 -0.40
CA SER A 31 -4.52 -22.78 -1.67
C SER A 31 -4.65 -21.29 -2.03
N LYS A 32 -3.73 -20.79 -2.85
CA LYS A 32 -3.76 -19.40 -3.30
C LYS A 32 -5.02 -19.12 -4.12
N ALA A 33 -5.57 -17.93 -3.99
CA ALA A 33 -6.68 -17.45 -4.80
C ALA A 33 -6.24 -16.29 -5.70
N VAL A 34 -6.79 -16.25 -6.90
CA VAL A 34 -6.55 -15.21 -7.91
C VAL A 34 -7.70 -14.21 -7.90
N ILE A 35 -7.38 -12.92 -7.74
CA ILE A 35 -8.37 -11.84 -7.86
C ILE A 35 -8.78 -11.71 -9.33
N ARG A 36 -10.07 -11.90 -9.64
CA ARG A 36 -10.64 -11.76 -10.98
C ARG A 36 -11.20 -10.38 -11.24
N LYS A 37 -11.81 -9.77 -10.22
CA LYS A 37 -12.44 -8.45 -10.32
C LYS A 37 -12.33 -7.73 -8.99
N THR A 38 -12.10 -6.43 -9.05
CA THR A 38 -12.19 -5.53 -7.89
C THR A 38 -13.32 -4.54 -8.13
N ASN A 39 -14.35 -4.59 -7.30
CA ASN A 39 -15.44 -3.62 -7.28
C ASN A 39 -15.16 -2.56 -6.20
N ARG A 40 -14.79 -1.35 -6.62
CA ARG A 40 -14.49 -0.25 -5.69
C ARG A 40 -15.79 0.48 -5.33
N LYS A 41 -16.20 0.37 -4.07
CA LYS A 41 -17.37 1.07 -3.52
C LYS A 41 -17.00 2.46 -3.03
N HIS A 42 -15.85 2.58 -2.37
CA HIS A 42 -15.32 3.82 -1.83
C HIS A 42 -13.80 3.83 -1.99
N ARG A 43 -13.15 4.99 -1.75
CA ARG A 43 -11.68 5.11 -1.77
C ARG A 43 -10.97 4.16 -0.80
N GLN A 44 -11.68 3.72 0.24
CA GLN A 44 -11.17 2.90 1.33
C GLN A 44 -11.85 1.52 1.44
N ILE A 45 -12.83 1.22 0.58
CA ILE A 45 -13.63 0.00 0.64
C ILE A 45 -13.78 -0.58 -0.76
N ALA A 46 -13.38 -1.83 -0.94
CA ALA A 46 -13.57 -2.56 -2.18
C ALA A 46 -13.98 -4.00 -1.92
N ASP A 47 -14.84 -4.55 -2.77
CA ASP A 47 -15.09 -5.98 -2.83
C ASP A 47 -14.16 -6.61 -3.85
N ILE A 48 -13.50 -7.70 -3.49
CA ILE A 48 -12.58 -8.44 -4.37
C ILE A 48 -13.16 -9.83 -4.62
N TYR A 49 -13.41 -10.12 -5.89
CA TYR A 49 -13.90 -11.40 -6.37
C TYR A 49 -12.71 -12.29 -6.68
N CYS A 50 -12.65 -13.43 -6.01
CA CYS A 50 -11.52 -14.34 -6.03
C CYS A 50 -11.94 -15.72 -6.55
N ALA A 51 -11.01 -16.40 -7.21
CA ALA A 51 -11.16 -17.80 -7.60
C ALA A 51 -9.94 -18.58 -7.09
N CYS A 52 -10.17 -19.71 -6.43
CA CYS A 52 -9.10 -20.61 -5.99
C CYS A 52 -8.25 -21.06 -7.19
N SER A 53 -6.94 -21.17 -7.00
CA SER A 53 -6.04 -21.68 -8.04
C SER A 53 -6.06 -23.20 -8.14
N ASP A 54 -6.49 -23.88 -7.08
CA ASP A 54 -6.67 -25.32 -7.09
C ASP A 54 -7.97 -25.68 -7.81
N VAL A 55 -7.83 -26.45 -8.89
CA VAL A 55 -8.94 -26.81 -9.78
C VAL A 55 -9.91 -27.77 -9.08
N GLU A 56 -9.41 -28.64 -8.20
CA GLU A 56 -10.24 -29.56 -7.42
C GLU A 56 -11.09 -28.81 -6.39
N CYS A 57 -10.54 -27.74 -5.81
CA CYS A 57 -11.29 -26.87 -4.91
C CYS A 57 -12.31 -26.03 -5.66
N GLY A 58 -11.91 -25.37 -6.76
CA GLY A 58 -12.81 -24.58 -7.62
C GLY A 58 -13.52 -23.39 -6.95
N HIS A 59 -13.23 -23.12 -5.67
CA HIS A 59 -14.02 -22.18 -4.87
C HIS A 59 -13.91 -20.75 -5.40
N THR A 60 -15.06 -20.12 -5.64
CA THR A 60 -15.16 -18.71 -6.02
C THR A 60 -15.88 -17.93 -4.94
N PHE A 61 -15.26 -16.85 -4.47
CA PHE A 61 -15.73 -16.13 -3.29
C PHE A 61 -15.44 -14.63 -3.39
N VAL A 62 -16.08 -13.86 -2.51
CA VAL A 62 -15.92 -12.42 -2.42
C VAL A 62 -15.37 -12.08 -1.04
N MET A 63 -14.36 -11.22 -1.00
CA MET A 63 -13.85 -10.63 0.25
C MET A 63 -14.03 -9.11 0.23
N ASN A 64 -14.16 -8.51 1.41
CA ASN A 64 -14.15 -7.06 1.56
C ASN A 64 -12.75 -6.59 1.97
N LEU A 65 -12.13 -5.75 1.15
CA LEU A 65 -10.89 -5.06 1.46
C LEU A 65 -11.22 -3.68 2.01
N THR A 66 -10.92 -3.45 3.28
CA THR A 66 -11.20 -2.20 3.99
C THR A 66 -9.94 -1.60 4.57
N PHE A 67 -9.78 -0.29 4.43
CA PHE A 67 -8.78 0.47 5.18
C PHE A 67 -9.14 0.45 6.66
N SER A 68 -8.20 0.05 7.51
CA SER A 68 -8.38 0.03 8.97
C SER A 68 -7.88 1.32 9.60
N HIS A 69 -6.56 1.49 9.67
CA HIS A 69 -5.92 2.65 10.28
C HIS A 69 -4.52 2.88 9.71
N THR A 70 -3.98 4.06 9.99
CA THR A 70 -2.65 4.48 9.55
C THR A 70 -1.64 4.21 10.67
N LEU A 71 -0.60 3.41 10.40
CA LEU A 71 0.51 3.22 11.35
C LEU A 71 1.52 4.37 11.30
N SER A 72 1.87 4.81 10.09
CA SER A 72 2.70 5.99 9.86
C SER A 72 1.99 6.88 8.84
N PRO A 73 1.80 8.18 9.12
CA PRO A 73 1.15 9.09 8.19
C PRO A 73 1.90 9.17 6.87
N SER A 74 1.18 9.52 5.81
CA SER A 74 1.77 9.74 4.50
C SER A 74 2.74 10.93 4.56
N ALA A 75 3.87 10.82 3.87
CA ALA A 75 4.77 11.97 3.68
C ALA A 75 4.07 13.15 3.01
N LYS A 76 3.01 12.89 2.21
CA LYS A 76 2.17 13.93 1.60
C LYS A 76 1.37 14.75 2.62
N THR A 77 1.23 14.23 3.84
CA THR A 77 0.54 14.90 4.95
C THR A 77 1.51 15.44 6.01
N GLY A 78 2.82 15.44 5.73
CA GLY A 78 3.86 15.91 6.66
C GLY A 78 3.67 17.38 7.05
N ASP A 79 3.51 18.26 6.06
CA ASP A 79 3.35 19.71 6.32
C ASP A 79 2.11 20.01 7.16
N ALA A 80 0.99 19.33 6.88
CA ALA A 80 -0.23 19.45 7.67
C ALA A 80 -0.04 18.96 9.11
N MET A 81 0.80 17.95 9.32
CA MET A 81 1.17 17.48 10.66
C MET A 81 2.05 18.50 11.38
N VAL A 82 3.08 19.03 10.72
CA VAL A 82 3.95 20.08 11.28
C VAL A 82 3.14 21.32 11.64
N GLN A 83 2.24 21.77 10.77
CA GLN A 83 1.33 22.88 11.05
C GLN A 83 0.43 22.60 12.25
N LYS A 84 -0.13 21.40 12.37
CA LYS A 84 -0.93 21.01 13.54
C LYS A 84 -0.12 21.04 14.82
N ILE A 85 1.12 20.55 14.79
CA ILE A 85 2.02 20.58 15.94
C ILE A 85 2.31 22.03 16.33
N LEU A 86 2.76 22.86 15.40
CA LEU A 86 3.02 24.28 15.65
C LEU A 86 1.79 24.98 16.22
N ASN A 87 0.60 24.69 15.69
CA ASN A 87 -0.64 25.28 16.17
C ASN A 87 -1.01 24.86 17.60
N ALA A 88 -0.63 23.66 18.04
CA ALA A 88 -0.89 23.15 19.38
C ALA A 88 0.07 23.69 20.45
N LEU A 89 1.24 24.24 20.05
CA LEU A 89 2.21 24.82 20.98
C LEU A 89 1.75 26.17 21.52
N SER A 90 2.09 26.45 22.78
CA SER A 90 1.94 27.80 23.37
C SER A 90 2.87 28.81 22.67
N PRO A 91 2.61 30.12 22.78
CA PRO A 91 3.45 31.15 22.14
C PRO A 91 4.94 31.00 22.48
N ASP A 92 5.27 30.75 23.75
CA ASP A 92 6.65 30.57 24.21
C ASP A 92 7.30 29.30 23.62
N GLN A 93 6.54 28.19 23.57
CA GLN A 93 7.00 26.94 22.99
C GLN A 93 7.24 27.04 21.49
N ARG A 94 6.43 27.82 20.77
CA ARG A 94 6.66 28.10 19.34
C ARG A 94 7.97 28.85 19.14
N GLN A 95 8.24 29.86 19.97
CA GLN A 95 9.47 30.63 19.88
C GLN A 95 10.70 29.75 20.15
N MET A 96 10.64 28.92 21.19
CA MET A 96 11.68 27.93 21.49
C MET A 96 11.91 26.96 20.32
N ALA A 97 10.83 26.44 19.70
CA ALA A 97 10.94 25.57 18.54
C ALA A 97 11.60 26.26 17.33
N LEU A 98 11.28 27.53 17.08
CA LEU A 98 11.91 28.31 16.02
C LEU A 98 13.40 28.53 16.29
N ASP A 99 13.78 28.80 17.53
CA ASP A 99 15.18 29.02 17.90
C ASP A 99 16.01 27.73 17.74
N LEU A 100 15.45 26.57 18.11
CA LEU A 100 16.08 25.26 17.88
C LEU A 100 16.30 24.96 16.38
N LEU A 101 15.31 25.26 15.54
CA LEU A 101 15.43 25.08 14.08
C LEU A 101 16.48 25.99 13.45
N LYS A 102 16.64 27.21 13.97
CA LYS A 102 17.68 28.16 13.52
C LYS A 102 19.08 27.79 14.00
N ALA A 103 19.20 27.17 15.17
CA ALA A 103 20.48 26.80 15.78
C ALA A 103 21.12 25.56 15.14
N THR A 104 20.36 24.76 14.40
CA THR A 104 20.87 23.56 13.72
C THR A 104 21.30 23.95 12.30
N PRO A 105 22.60 23.91 11.94
CA PRO A 105 23.00 24.11 10.55
C PRO A 105 22.42 22.97 9.71
N ALA A 106 21.71 23.31 8.63
CA ALA A 106 21.21 22.32 7.68
C ALA A 106 22.39 21.58 7.06
N ALA A 107 22.53 20.29 7.38
CA ALA A 107 23.51 19.38 6.78
C ALA A 107 23.00 18.82 5.45
#